data_AF-A0A656GJU1-F1
#
_entry.id   AF-A0A656GJU1-F1
#
_cell.length_a   1.000
_cell.length_b   1.000
_cell.length_c   1.000
_cell.angle_alpha   90.00
_cell.angle_beta   90.00
_cell.angle_gamma   90.00
#
_symmetry.space_group_name_H-M   'P 1'
#
loop_
_entity.id
_entity.type
_entity.pdbx_description
1 polymer ?
#
loop_
_entity_poly.entity_id
_entity_poly.type
_entity_poly.pdbx_seq_one_letter_code
_entity_poly.pdbx_strand_id
1 'polypeptide(L)'
;GICYWLLCTPLGCKVKTSTKVRHYVPDAVVSSYSNTGENPWVEVSSLSSPTSFAQDGGDGTTNHNNEDNLAKFKNTDVIGHPGGATFSKFASASGYACQGAATPYMPYLLSTLDTVAWRYAVPESAYPEALIPGRREVGGLTSGRHVGKRLPPQRL
;
A
#
# COMPACT_ATOMS: atom_id res chain seq x y z
N GLY A 1 -27.15 -4.68 4.37
CA GLY A 1 -27.77 -5.96 3.98
C GLY A 1 -27.99 -6.80 5.23
N ILE A 2 -28.68 -7.94 5.11
CA ILE A 2 -28.97 -8.81 6.27
C ILE A 2 -28.51 -10.22 5.93
N CYS A 3 -27.72 -10.83 6.81
CA CYS A 3 -27.29 -12.22 6.72
C CYS A 3 -28.18 -13.08 7.61
N TYR A 4 -28.60 -14.22 7.09
CA TYR A 4 -29.34 -15.24 7.84
C TYR A 4 -28.46 -16.48 7.95
N TRP A 5 -28.42 -17.08 9.13
CA TRP A 5 -27.85 -18.42 9.32
C TRP A 5 -28.66 -19.20 10.33
N LEU A 6 -28.62 -20.52 10.20
CA LEU A 6 -29.35 -21.44 11.06
C LEU A 6 -28.45 -21.91 12.19
N LEU A 7 -28.84 -21.64 13.44
CA LEU A 7 -28.18 -22.16 14.63
C LEU A 7 -29.03 -23.29 15.20
N CYS A 8 -28.57 -24.53 15.03
CA CYS A 8 -29.21 -25.72 15.59
C CYS A 8 -28.49 -26.17 16.86
N THR A 9 -29.24 -26.30 17.95
CA THR A 9 -28.82 -27.00 19.17
C THR A 9 -29.63 -28.30 19.29
N PRO A 10 -29.26 -29.24 20.17
CA PRO A 10 -29.96 -30.54 20.32
C PRO A 10 -31.46 -30.42 20.65
N LEU A 11 -31.90 -29.25 21.12
CA LEU A 11 -33.29 -28.94 21.49
C LEU A 11 -34.06 -28.20 20.37
N GLY A 12 -33.42 -27.86 19.24
CA GLY A 12 -34.09 -27.24 18.10
C GLY A 12 -33.21 -26.26 17.31
N CYS A 13 -33.75 -25.83 16.16
CA CYS A 13 -33.09 -24.92 15.24
C CYS A 13 -33.72 -23.52 15.29
N LYS A 14 -32.89 -22.47 15.37
CA LYS A 14 -33.33 -21.06 15.34
C LYS A 14 -32.59 -20.32 14.22
N VAL A 15 -33.34 -19.57 13.41
CA VAL A 15 -32.76 -18.63 12.43
C VAL A 15 -32.18 -17.45 13.19
N LYS A 16 -30.88 -17.21 13.00
CA LYS A 16 -30.16 -16.04 13.50
C LYS A 16 -29.98 -15.06 12.36
N THR A 17 -30.27 -13.80 12.65
CA THR A 17 -30.20 -12.70 11.71
C THR A 17 -29.12 -11.73 12.20
N SER A 18 -28.22 -11.32 11.31
CA SER A 18 -27.23 -10.28 11.61
C SER A 18 -27.14 -9.29 10.47
N THR A 19 -26.85 -8.04 10.81
CA THR A 19 -26.71 -6.95 9.87
C THR A 19 -25.33 -7.00 9.21
N LYS A 20 -25.32 -7.11 7.88
CA LYS A 20 -24.11 -6.93 7.08
C LYS A 20 -23.98 -5.47 6.72
N VAL A 21 -23.01 -4.81 7.31
CA VAL A 21 -22.72 -3.40 7.06
C VAL A 21 -21.39 -3.28 6.32
N ARG A 22 -21.34 -2.40 5.32
CA ARG A 22 -20.11 -2.04 4.63
C ARG A 22 -19.93 -0.54 4.77
N HIS A 23 -18.87 -0.14 5.47
CA HIS A 23 -18.51 1.25 5.67
C HIS A 23 -17.14 1.50 5.02
N TYR A 24 -16.95 2.72 4.52
CA TYR A 24 -15.66 3.19 4.03
C TYR A 24 -14.96 3.88 5.20
N VAL A 25 -14.13 3.12 5.91
CA VAL A 25 -13.33 3.65 7.01
C VAL A 25 -12.01 4.17 6.44
N PRO A 26 -11.66 5.45 6.64
CA PRO A 26 -10.34 5.94 6.28
C PRO A 26 -9.32 5.43 7.30
N ASP A 27 -8.70 4.29 7.00
CA ASP A 27 -7.77 3.63 7.92
C ASP A 27 -6.33 4.13 7.77
N ALA A 28 -5.89 4.48 6.56
CA ALA A 28 -4.51 4.91 6.32
C ALA A 28 -4.42 6.16 5.44
N VAL A 29 -3.40 6.97 5.70
CA VAL A 29 -2.90 8.02 4.82
C VAL A 29 -1.69 7.46 4.09
N VAL A 30 -1.71 7.58 2.76
CA VAL A 30 -0.59 7.21 1.90
C VAL A 30 0.06 8.49 1.39
N SER A 31 1.32 8.71 1.75
CA SER A 31 2.12 9.84 1.27
C SER A 31 3.11 9.35 0.23
N SER A 32 3.22 10.05 -0.91
CA SER A 32 4.24 9.81 -1.93
C SER A 32 5.07 11.06 -2.16
N TYR A 33 6.39 10.96 -2.08
CA TYR A 33 7.30 12.10 -2.15
C TYR A 33 8.63 11.75 -2.83
N SER A 34 9.38 12.75 -3.27
CA SER A 34 10.63 12.53 -4.00
C SER A 34 11.79 12.33 -3.05
N ASN A 35 12.04 13.28 -2.15
CA ASN A 35 13.26 13.30 -1.36
C ASN A 35 13.01 12.67 0.01
N THR A 36 13.94 11.85 0.47
CA THR A 36 13.93 11.26 1.83
C THR A 36 13.77 12.36 2.89
N GLY A 37 12.90 12.13 3.86
CA GLY A 37 12.57 13.13 4.88
C GLY A 37 11.58 14.23 4.45
N GLU A 38 11.28 14.38 3.15
CA GLU A 38 10.32 15.38 2.66
C GLU A 38 8.90 14.83 2.52
N ASN A 39 8.43 14.09 3.53
CA ASN A 39 7.02 13.69 3.56
C ASN A 39 6.13 14.95 3.66
N PRO A 40 5.14 15.14 2.76
CA PRO A 40 4.25 16.31 2.78
C PRO A 40 3.44 16.42 4.07
N TRP A 41 3.27 15.31 4.79
CA TRP A 41 2.66 15.28 6.10
C TRP A 41 3.73 15.56 7.17
N VAL A 42 3.91 16.83 7.49
CA VAL A 42 5.03 17.36 8.30
C VAL A 42 5.05 16.81 9.73
N GLU A 43 3.90 16.45 10.29
CA GLU A 43 3.78 15.90 11.64
C GLU A 43 4.39 14.50 11.77
N VAL A 44 4.44 13.76 10.66
CA VAL A 44 4.95 12.39 10.61
C VAL A 44 6.22 12.26 9.77
N SER A 45 6.71 13.36 9.19
CA SER A 45 7.88 13.36 8.31
C SER A 45 9.15 12.85 9.01
N SER A 46 9.25 13.06 10.32
CA SER A 46 10.35 12.55 11.16
C SER A 46 10.46 11.02 11.12
N LEU A 47 9.34 10.31 10.93
CA LEU A 47 9.33 8.84 10.80
C LEU A 47 10.05 8.36 9.54
N SER A 48 10.16 9.21 8.51
CA SER A 48 10.84 8.88 7.26
C SER A 48 12.12 9.69 7.06
N SER A 49 12.84 9.90 8.15
CA SER A 49 14.16 10.53 8.10
C SER A 49 15.12 9.76 7.17
N PRO A 50 16.01 10.45 6.46
CA PRO A 50 17.02 9.81 5.63
C PRO A 50 17.90 8.86 6.46
N THR A 51 18.02 7.63 6.00
CA THR A 51 18.94 6.62 6.54
C THR A 51 20.07 6.35 5.54
N SER A 52 21.17 5.74 5.97
CA SER A 52 22.29 5.39 5.08
C SER A 52 21.90 4.43 3.95
N PHE A 53 20.79 3.73 4.09
CA PHE A 53 20.27 2.79 3.11
C PHE A 53 19.13 3.40 2.28
N ALA A 54 18.52 4.49 2.74
CA ALA A 54 17.48 5.19 2.02
C ALA A 54 18.12 5.98 0.86
N GLN A 55 17.44 5.98 -0.27
CA GLN A 55 17.77 6.82 -1.41
C GLN A 55 16.60 7.75 -1.69
N ASP A 56 16.89 8.88 -2.31
CA ASP A 56 15.86 9.75 -2.86
C ASP A 56 15.21 9.11 -4.09
N GLY A 57 14.09 9.69 -4.49
CA GLY A 57 13.41 9.39 -5.74
C GLY A 57 14.35 9.53 -6.93
N GLY A 58 13.99 8.86 -8.01
CA GLY A 58 14.78 8.83 -9.24
C GLY A 58 13.89 9.05 -10.44
N ASP A 59 14.44 9.68 -11.48
CA ASP A 59 13.82 9.74 -12.79
C ASP A 59 14.55 8.76 -13.71
N GLY A 60 13.81 7.90 -14.39
CA GLY A 60 14.33 6.94 -15.35
C GLY A 60 14.66 7.55 -16.71
N THR A 61 14.53 8.87 -16.88
CA THR A 61 14.79 9.57 -18.15
C THR A 61 16.04 10.44 -18.11
N THR A 62 16.57 10.75 -19.30
CA THR A 62 17.71 11.67 -19.46
C THR A 62 17.26 13.12 -19.71
N ASN A 63 16.00 13.44 -19.43
CA ASN A 63 15.36 14.74 -19.72
C ASN A 63 15.37 15.12 -21.22
N HIS A 64 15.22 14.14 -22.11
CA HIS A 64 15.06 14.42 -23.54
C HIS A 64 13.57 14.62 -23.91
N ASN A 65 13.26 15.61 -24.75
CA ASN A 65 11.88 16.01 -25.06
C ASN A 65 11.00 14.92 -25.72
N ASN A 66 11.63 13.87 -26.27
CA ASN A 66 10.96 12.73 -26.88
C ASN A 66 11.02 11.45 -26.03
N GLU A 67 11.39 11.55 -24.75
CA GLU A 67 11.40 10.42 -23.81
C GLU A 67 10.14 10.39 -22.95
N ASP A 68 9.54 9.21 -22.84
CA ASP A 68 8.41 8.97 -21.97
C ASP A 68 8.86 8.89 -20.50
N ASN A 69 8.36 9.82 -19.69
CA ASN A 69 8.65 9.96 -18.25
C ASN A 69 7.91 8.95 -17.36
N LEU A 70 7.72 7.72 -17.82
CA LEU A 70 6.86 6.73 -17.16
C LEU A 70 7.50 6.09 -15.92
N ALA A 71 8.82 6.13 -15.80
CA ALA A 71 9.56 5.53 -14.67
C ALA A 71 10.04 6.60 -13.69
N LYS A 72 9.12 7.14 -12.87
CA LYS A 72 9.48 8.02 -11.74
C LYS A 72 9.41 7.23 -10.44
N PHE A 73 10.55 7.06 -9.80
CA PHE A 73 10.65 6.47 -8.49
C PHE A 73 10.36 7.52 -7.42
N LYS A 74 9.47 7.21 -6.50
CA LYS A 74 9.12 8.02 -5.34
C LYS A 74 9.29 7.19 -4.07
N ASN A 75 9.54 7.85 -2.96
CA ASN A 75 9.41 7.24 -1.64
C ASN A 75 7.94 7.30 -1.21
N THR A 76 7.51 6.29 -0.47
CA THR A 76 6.13 6.15 -0.02
C THR A 76 6.05 5.72 1.43
N ASP A 77 5.14 6.35 2.17
CA ASP A 77 4.86 6.03 3.56
C ASP A 77 3.36 5.76 3.72
N VAL A 78 3.02 4.71 4.46
CA VAL A 78 1.64 4.35 4.81
C VAL A 78 1.51 4.44 6.32
N ILE A 79 0.71 5.38 6.80
CA ILE A 79 0.56 5.69 8.23
C ILE A 79 -0.93 5.69 8.58
N GLY A 80 -1.28 5.14 9.74
CA GLY A 80 -2.65 5.10 10.20
C GLY A 80 -3.28 6.48 10.36
N HIS A 81 -4.47 6.66 9.80
CA HIS A 81 -5.17 7.94 9.74
C HIS A 81 -5.64 8.36 11.15
N PRO A 82 -5.32 9.58 11.63
CA PRO A 82 -5.63 10.00 13.00
C PRO A 82 -7.14 10.11 13.24
N GLY A 83 -7.89 10.48 12.20
CA GLY A 83 -9.35 10.50 12.23
C GLY A 83 -10.02 9.12 12.22
N GLY A 84 -9.29 8.02 11.96
CA GLY A 84 -9.87 6.67 11.95
C GLY A 84 -10.36 6.24 13.34
N ALA A 85 -9.64 6.62 14.39
CA ALA A 85 -10.06 6.37 15.78
C ALA A 85 -11.29 7.20 16.18
N THR A 86 -11.34 8.46 15.77
CA THR A 86 -12.47 9.37 16.03
C THR A 86 -13.72 8.96 15.25
N PHE A 87 -13.54 8.60 13.98
CA PHE A 87 -14.60 8.03 13.15
C PHE A 87 -15.12 6.73 13.75
N SER A 88 -14.23 5.81 14.17
CA SER A 88 -14.63 4.57 14.81
C SER A 88 -15.44 4.83 16.09
N LYS A 89 -15.06 5.80 16.93
CA LYS A 89 -15.81 6.17 18.14
C LYS A 89 -17.17 6.79 17.84
N PHE A 90 -17.25 7.72 16.90
CA PHE A 90 -18.51 8.36 16.53
C PHE A 90 -19.44 7.40 15.78
N ALA A 91 -18.92 6.65 14.82
CA ALA A 91 -19.69 5.74 14.00
C ALA A 91 -20.12 4.50 14.81
N SER A 92 -19.30 4.02 15.77
CA SER A 92 -19.71 2.91 16.65
C SER A 92 -20.87 3.29 17.59
N ALA A 93 -21.08 4.58 17.87
CA ALA A 93 -22.25 5.06 18.61
C ALA A 93 -23.58 4.78 17.87
N SER A 94 -23.54 4.62 16.54
CA SER A 94 -24.71 4.20 15.76
C SER A 94 -25.00 2.69 15.82
N GLY A 95 -24.10 1.89 16.41
CA GLY A 95 -24.22 0.43 16.53
C GLY A 95 -23.97 -0.35 15.23
N TYR A 96 -23.72 0.33 14.11
CA TYR A 96 -23.53 -0.30 12.79
C TYR A 96 -22.14 -0.07 12.17
N ALA A 97 -21.21 0.57 12.88
CA ALA A 97 -19.87 0.80 12.38
C ALA A 97 -18.86 -0.19 12.96
N CYS A 98 -17.98 -0.68 12.09
CA CYS A 98 -16.82 -1.48 12.48
C CYS A 98 -15.69 -0.54 12.94
N GLN A 99 -14.86 -1.01 13.88
CA GLN A 99 -13.60 -0.33 14.14
C GLN A 99 -12.68 -0.45 12.92
N GLY A 100 -12.00 0.65 12.59
CA GLY A 100 -10.93 0.62 11.61
C GLY A 100 -9.81 -0.35 12.00
N ALA A 101 -9.15 -0.95 11.01
CA ALA A 101 -8.06 -1.89 11.27
C ALA A 101 -6.75 -1.18 11.65
N ALA A 102 -6.66 0.13 11.41
CA ALA A 102 -5.45 0.91 11.59
C ALA A 102 -5.42 1.67 12.92
N THR A 103 -4.24 1.69 13.54
CA THR A 103 -3.95 2.49 14.74
C THR A 103 -3.47 3.89 14.33
N PRO A 104 -3.98 4.96 14.96
CA PRO A 104 -3.65 6.33 14.56
C PRO A 104 -2.15 6.61 14.76
N TYR A 105 -1.53 7.29 13.79
CA TYR A 105 -0.10 7.63 13.77
C TYR A 105 0.88 6.45 13.74
N MET A 106 0.39 5.22 13.56
CA MET A 106 1.26 4.06 13.45
C MET A 106 1.74 3.86 12.00
N PRO A 107 3.06 3.75 11.76
CA PRO A 107 3.59 3.45 10.42
C PRO A 107 3.40 1.96 10.11
N TYR A 108 2.77 1.69 8.96
CA TYR A 108 2.61 0.34 8.39
C TYR A 108 3.65 0.04 7.32
N LEU A 109 4.06 1.07 6.57
CA LEU A 109 5.09 0.99 5.56
C LEU A 109 5.89 2.29 5.59
N LEU A 110 7.21 2.16 5.61
CA LEU A 110 8.15 3.27 5.43
C LEU A 110 9.20 2.83 4.41
N SER A 111 9.11 3.39 3.21
CA SER A 111 10.03 3.08 2.09
C SER A 111 11.51 3.30 2.41
N THR A 112 11.81 4.17 3.37
CA THR A 112 13.17 4.49 3.85
C THR A 112 13.77 3.43 4.77
N LEU A 113 12.92 2.63 5.41
CA LEU A 113 13.31 1.51 6.27
C LEU A 113 13.23 0.16 5.55
N ASP A 114 12.35 0.04 4.55
CA ASP A 114 12.19 -1.17 3.74
C ASP A 114 12.94 -1.07 2.40
N THR A 115 14.24 -0.83 2.46
CA THR A 115 15.05 -0.60 1.26
C THR A 115 15.15 -1.84 0.38
N VAL A 116 15.17 -3.03 0.99
CA VAL A 116 15.31 -4.30 0.27
C VAL A 116 14.09 -4.58 -0.59
N ALA A 117 12.88 -4.50 -0.04
CA ALA A 117 11.68 -4.72 -0.84
C ALA A 117 11.39 -3.51 -1.74
N TRP A 118 11.54 -2.27 -1.24
CA TRP A 118 11.16 -1.06 -1.98
C TRP A 118 12.09 -0.74 -3.16
N ARG A 119 13.42 -0.89 -2.99
CA ARG A 119 14.40 -0.54 -4.03
C ARG A 119 14.74 -1.69 -4.95
N TYR A 120 14.91 -2.88 -4.38
CA TYR A 120 15.42 -4.02 -5.13
C TYR A 120 14.31 -4.99 -5.56
N ALA A 121 13.06 -4.78 -5.14
CA ALA A 121 11.93 -5.62 -5.50
C ALA A 121 12.23 -7.12 -5.26
N VAL A 122 12.96 -7.42 -4.17
CA VAL A 122 13.44 -8.77 -3.86
C VAL A 122 12.27 -9.76 -3.74
N PRO A 123 11.17 -9.46 -3.05
CA PRO A 123 10.02 -10.37 -3.01
C PRO A 123 9.47 -10.67 -4.41
N GLU A 124 9.44 -9.67 -5.30
CA GLU A 124 8.92 -9.79 -6.65
C GLU A 124 9.86 -10.55 -7.59
N SER A 125 11.16 -10.58 -7.28
CA SER A 125 12.17 -11.36 -8.01
C SER A 125 12.03 -12.87 -7.83
N ALA A 126 11.40 -13.32 -6.74
CA ALA A 126 11.17 -14.73 -6.44
C ALA A 126 10.01 -15.35 -7.26
N TYR A 127 9.22 -14.54 -7.96
CA TYR A 127 8.14 -15.05 -8.80
C TYR A 127 8.70 -15.71 -10.08
N PRO A 128 8.20 -16.88 -10.50
CA PRO A 128 8.67 -17.57 -11.70
C PRO A 128 8.64 -16.68 -12.95
N GLU A 129 7.63 -15.82 -13.07
CA GLU A 129 7.46 -14.91 -14.19
C GLU A 129 8.54 -13.81 -14.25
N ALA A 130 9.24 -13.53 -13.14
CA ALA A 130 10.35 -12.59 -13.12
C ALA A 130 11.67 -13.23 -13.60
N LEU A 131 11.81 -14.56 -13.50
CA LEU A 131 13.01 -15.31 -13.87
C LEU A 131 13.03 -15.71 -15.35
N ILE A 132 11.85 -15.79 -15.98
CA ILE A 132 11.72 -16.14 -17.41
C ILE A 132 11.96 -14.90 -18.28
N PRO A 133 12.99 -14.90 -19.15
CA PRO A 133 13.20 -13.81 -20.10
C PRO A 133 12.02 -13.67 -21.07
N GLY A 134 11.64 -12.44 -21.40
CA GLY A 134 10.59 -12.12 -22.38
C GLY A 134 9.20 -11.85 -21.81
N ARG A 135 9.00 -12.00 -20.49
CA ARG A 135 7.66 -11.90 -19.86
C ARG A 135 7.45 -10.60 -19.10
N ARG A 136 8.50 -10.02 -18.53
CA ARG A 136 8.42 -8.89 -17.60
C ARG A 136 9.38 -7.75 -17.93
N GLU A 137 10.12 -7.80 -19.03
CA GLU A 137 11.00 -6.70 -19.41
C GLU A 137 10.20 -5.46 -19.85
N VAL A 138 10.73 -4.30 -19.46
CA VAL A 138 10.31 -2.99 -19.95
C VAL A 138 11.38 -2.54 -20.95
N GLY A 139 10.97 -2.43 -22.21
CA GLY A 139 11.86 -2.14 -23.35
C GLY A 139 11.90 -3.28 -24.38
N GLY A 140 12.78 -3.16 -25.37
CA GLY A 140 12.89 -4.11 -26.47
C GLY A 140 14.06 -5.06 -26.30
N LEU A 141 13.79 -6.36 -26.14
CA LEU A 141 14.81 -7.42 -26.02
C LEU A 141 15.73 -7.50 -27.26
N THR A 142 15.20 -7.22 -28.45
CA THR A 142 15.92 -7.31 -29.73
C THR A 142 16.77 -6.07 -30.06
N SER A 143 16.50 -4.93 -29.41
CA SER A 143 17.20 -3.66 -29.66
C SER A 143 18.26 -3.33 -28.60
N GLY A 144 18.47 -4.21 -27.61
CA GLY A 144 19.41 -3.96 -26.50
C GLY A 144 18.99 -2.85 -25.52
N ARG A 145 17.77 -2.33 -25.63
CA ARG A 145 17.22 -1.32 -24.71
C ARG A 145 16.38 -2.00 -23.64
N HIS A 146 17.04 -2.52 -22.61
CA HIS A 146 16.37 -3.05 -21.41
C HIS A 146 16.44 -2.00 -20.30
N VAL A 147 15.28 -1.48 -19.86
CA VAL A 147 15.19 -0.39 -18.87
C VAL A 147 14.81 -0.92 -17.49
N GLY A 148 14.25 -2.12 -17.39
CA GLY A 148 13.90 -2.73 -16.11
C GLY A 148 12.89 -3.86 -16.23
N LYS A 149 12.41 -4.38 -15.11
CA LYS A 149 11.32 -5.35 -15.06
C LYS A 149 10.04 -4.71 -14.52
N ARG A 150 8.90 -5.09 -15.08
CA ARG A 150 7.56 -4.67 -14.66
C ARG A 150 7.19 -5.43 -13.38
N LEU A 151 6.95 -4.73 -12.28
CA LEU A 151 6.51 -5.36 -11.03
C LEU A 151 5.06 -5.89 -11.14
N PRO A 152 4.72 -7.00 -10.46
CA PRO A 152 3.33 -7.38 -10.23
C PRO A 152 2.55 -6.28 -9.50
N PRO A 153 1.23 -6.17 -9.73
CA PRO A 153 0.39 -5.34 -8.87
C PRO A 153 0.46 -5.87 -7.44
N GLN A 154 0.96 -5.04 -6.51
CA GLN A 154 0.93 -5.32 -5.08
C GLN A 154 -0.54 -5.23 -4.63
N ARG A 155 -1.12 -6.35 -4.18
CA ARG A 155 -2.41 -6.32 -3.48
C ARG A 155 -2.12 -5.88 -2.04
N LEU A 156 -2.37 -4.61 -1.77
CA LEU A 156 -2.65 -4.12 -0.42
C LEU A 156 -4.05 -4.55 -0.01
#